data_AF-A0A7C3DXK6-F1
#
_entry.id   AF-A0A7C3DXK6-F1
#
_cell.length_a   1.000
_cell.length_b   1.000
_cell.length_c   1.000
_cell.angle_alpha   90.00
_cell.angle_beta   90.00
_cell.angle_gamma   90.00
#
_symmetry.space_group_name_H-M   'P 1'
#
loop_
_entity.id
_entity.type
_entity.pdbx_description
1 polymer ?
#
loop_
_entity_poly.entity_id
_entity_poly.type
_entity_poly.pdbx_seq_one_letter_code
_entity_poly.pdbx_strand_id
1 'polypeptide(L)' 'MPYLLDTCAILFIAENTADLSQATLKLIDAAPAGEVFVSAISVAELACLQERKKITLKQHWRAWWD' A
#
# COMPACT_ATOMS: atom_id res chain seq x y z
N MET A 1 15.28 -4.62 -8.69
CA MET A 1 14.89 -5.70 -7.74
C MET A 1 13.46 -5.41 -7.36
N PRO A 2 12.54 -6.36 -7.53
CA PRO A 2 11.13 -6.10 -7.29
C PRO A 2 10.87 -5.88 -5.79
N TYR A 3 10.06 -4.87 -5.48
CA TYR A 3 9.55 -4.59 -4.13
C TYR A 3 8.15 -5.18 -3.98
N LEU A 4 7.95 -5.99 -2.95
CA LEU A 4 6.62 -6.44 -2.54
C LEU A 4 6.23 -5.69 -1.28
N LEU A 5 5.20 -4.85 -1.37
CA LEU A 5 4.68 -4.09 -0.24
C LEU A 5 3.65 -4.91 0.53
N ASP A 6 3.85 -4.98 1.84
CA ASP A 6 2.85 -5.47 2.78
C ASP A 6 1.85 -4.37 3.13
N THR A 7 0.71 -4.74 3.71
CA THR A 7 -0.37 -3.82 4.09
C THR A 7 0.12 -2.73 5.03
N CYS A 8 0.97 -3.05 6.01
CA CYS A 8 1.52 -2.05 6.92
C CYS A 8 2.36 -0.99 6.20
N ALA A 9 3.18 -1.39 5.23
CA ALA A 9 3.98 -0.46 4.43
C ALA A 9 3.09 0.50 3.63
N ILE A 10 2.00 -0.01 3.04
CA ILE A 10 1.04 0.82 2.30
C ILE A 10 0.39 1.87 3.21
N LEU A 11 -0.02 1.46 4.41
CA LEU A 11 -0.61 2.36 5.40
C LEU A 11 0.37 3.46 5.83
N PHE A 12 1.61 3.08 6.16
CA PHE A 12 2.64 4.04 6.57
C PHE A 12 3.00 5.03 5.47
N ILE A 13 3.07 4.58 4.21
CA ILE A 13 3.27 5.48 3.05
C ILE A 13 2.10 6.46 2.94
N ALA A 14 0.86 5.97 3.01
CA ALA A 14 -0.34 6.78 2.84
C ALA A 14 -0.54 7.80 3.97
N GLU A 15 -0.22 7.43 5.20
CA GLU A 15 -0.29 8.29 6.38
C GLU A 15 0.94 9.20 6.54
N ASN A 16 1.96 9.02 5.69
CA ASN A 16 3.23 9.73 5.74
C ASN A 16 3.88 9.65 7.14
N THR A 17 3.88 8.45 7.73
CA THR A 17 4.47 8.21 9.05
C THR A 17 5.99 8.03 8.96
N ALA A 18 6.68 8.23 10.08
CA ALA A 18 8.14 8.06 10.16
C ALA A 18 8.58 6.59 10.28
N ASP A 19 7.64 5.64 10.29
CA ASP A 19 7.91 4.21 10.46
C ASP A 19 8.63 3.59 9.24
N LEU A 20 8.49 4.21 8.06
CA LEU A 20 9.31 3.90 6.89
C LEU A 20 10.47 4.88 6.79
N SER A 21 11.68 4.34 6.79
CA SER A 21 12.87 5.16 6.64
C SER A 21 12.86 5.91 5.29
N GLN A 22 13.36 7.13 5.28
CA GLN A 22 13.53 7.92 4.06
C GLN A 22 14.40 7.20 3.00
N ALA A 23 15.32 6.33 3.42
CA ALA A 23 16.09 5.50 2.50
C ALA A 23 15.20 4.45 1.81
N THR A 24 14.28 3.81 2.55
CA THR A 24 13.33 2.84 2.01
C THR A 24 12.37 3.51 1.02
N LEU A 25 11.84 4.68 1.35
CA LEU A 25 10.96 5.44 0.45
C LEU A 25 11.65 5.78 -0.86
N LYS A 26 12.89 6.29 -0.79
CA LYS A 26 13.71 6.57 -1.99
C LYS A 26 13.95 5.35 -2.86
N LEU A 27 14.11 4.17 -2.25
CA LEU A 27 14.29 2.92 -3.00
C LEU A 27 13.02 2.51 -3.74
N ILE A 28 11.85 2.66 -3.10
CA ILE A 28 10.55 2.39 -3.73
C ILE A 28 10.28 3.40 -4.86
N ASP A 29 10.55 4.68 -4.64
CA ASP A 29 10.37 5.75 -5.65
C ASP A 29 11.31 5.60 -6.85
N ALA A 30 12.52 5.08 -6.63
CA ALA A 30 13.50 4.82 -7.69
C ALA A 30 13.27 3.49 -8.43
N ALA A 31 12.31 2.67 -7.98
CA ALA A 31 12.02 1.39 -8.62
C ALA A 31 11.51 1.60 -10.07
N PRO A 32 11.96 0.81 -11.05
CA PRO A 32 11.41 0.86 -12.40
C PRO A 32 9.89 0.64 -12.41
N ALA A 33 9.23 1.19 -13.43
CA ALA A 33 7.81 0.94 -13.63
C ALA A 33 7.52 -0.56 -13.74
N GLY A 34 6.57 -1.05 -12.93
CA GLY A 34 6.25 -2.47 -12.86
C GLY A 34 7.14 -3.30 -11.93
N GLU A 35 8.01 -2.69 -11.12
CA GLU A 35 8.79 -3.38 -10.08
C GLU A 35 8.27 -3.19 -8.65
N VAL A 36 7.13 -2.50 -8.46
CA VAL A 36 6.47 -2.38 -7.16
C VAL A 36 5.16 -3.15 -7.20
N PHE A 37 5.05 -4.14 -6.32
CA PHE A 37 3.96 -5.09 -6.26
C PHE A 37 3.27 -5.03 -4.90
N VAL A 38 2.01 -5.46 -4.89
CA VAL A 38 1.21 -5.69 -3.69
C VAL A 38 0.55 -7.06 -3.81
N SER A 39 0.42 -7.78 -2.69
CA SER A 39 -0.34 -9.04 -2.67
C SER A 39 -1.83 -8.76 -2.80
N ALA A 40 -2.57 -9.61 -3.52
CA ALA A 40 -4.03 -9.55 -3.55
C ALA A 40 -4.65 -9.67 -2.14
N ILE A 41 -3.96 -10.35 -1.21
CA ILE A 41 -4.39 -10.45 0.19
C ILE A 41 -4.32 -9.08 0.87
N SER A 42 -3.25 -8.31 0.65
CA SER A 42 -3.10 -6.97 1.23
C SER A 42 -4.21 -6.03 0.79
N VAL A 43 -4.71 -6.20 -0.44
CA VAL A 43 -5.87 -5.43 -0.92
C VAL A 43 -7.15 -5.82 -0.18
N ALA A 44 -7.35 -7.11 0.13
CA ALA A 44 -8.47 -7.55 0.96
C ALA A 44 -8.35 -7.02 2.41
N GLU A 45 -7.14 -6.91 2.95
CA GLU A 45 -6.91 -6.30 4.26
C GLU A 45 -7.29 -4.81 4.26
N LEU A 46 -6.89 -4.05 3.23
CA LEU A 46 -7.31 -2.66 3.05
C LEU A 46 -8.84 -2.52 2.94
N ALA A 47 -9.50 -3.43 2.22
CA ALA A 47 -10.96 -3.48 2.15
C ALA A 47 -11.59 -3.70 3.53
N CYS A 48 -11.05 -4.64 4.32
CA CYS A 48 -11.49 -4.89 5.69
C CYS A 48 -11.28 -3.69 6.61
N LEU A 49 -10.16 -2.98 6.47
CA LEU A 49 -9.87 -1.78 7.25
C LEU A 49 -10.83 -0.63 6.91
N GLN A 50 -11.19 -0.44 5.64
CA GLN A 50 -12.21 0.52 5.25
C GLN A 50 -13.58 0.15 5.82
N GLU A 51 -14.00 -1.10 5.72
CA GLU A 51 -15.30 -1.57 6.25
C GLU A 51 -15.40 -1.35 7.76
N ARG A 52 -14.28 -1.53 8.48
CA ARG A 52 -14.15 -1.26 9.91
C ARG A 52 -13.98 0.23 10.24
N LYS A 53 -14.08 1.12 9.24
CA LYS A 53 -13.90 2.58 9.36
C LYS A 53 -12.57 2.98 9.98
N LYS A 54 -11.52 2.18 9.76
CA LYS A 54 -10.16 2.46 10.25
C LYS A 54 -9.40 3.36 9.29
N ILE A 55 -9.67 3.23 8.00
CA ILE A 55 -9.12 4.07 6.94
C ILE A 55 -10.23 4.54 6.01
N THR A 56 -9.97 5.56 5.21
CA THR A 56 -10.85 5.98 4.10
C THR A 56 -10.08 5.88 2.80
N LEU A 57 -10.53 5.04 1.87
CA LEU A 57 -9.93 4.96 0.55
C LEU A 57 -10.60 5.98 -0.37
N LYS A 58 -9.82 6.57 -1.29
CA LYS A 58 -10.34 7.53 -2.27
C LYS A 58 -11.40 6.92 -3.20
N GLN A 59 -11.28 5.62 -3.47
CA GLN A 59 -12.23 4.85 -4.28
C GLN A 59 -12.65 3.59 -3.52
N HIS A 60 -13.88 3.13 -3.74
CA HIS A 60 -14.38 1.93 -3.08
C HIS A 60 -13.56 0.70 -3.55
N TRP A 61 -13.03 -0.08 -2.61
CA TRP A 61 -12.11 -1.20 -2.88
C TRP A 61 -12.64 -2.21 -3.92
N ARG A 62 -13.96 -2.36 -4.02
CA ARG A 62 -14.60 -3.26 -4.99
C ARG A 62 -14.23 -2.97 -6.45
N ALA A 63 -13.96 -1.71 -6.77
CA ALA A 63 -13.54 -1.30 -8.12
C ALA A 63 -12.15 -1.80 -8.52
N TRP A 64 -11.39 -2.41 -7.60
CA TRP A 64 -10.08 -3.00 -7.91
C TRP A 64 -10.18 -4.38 -8.54
N TRP A 65 -11.33 -5.06 -8.38
CA TRP A 65 -11.56 -6.45 -8.82
C TRP A 65 -12.41 -6.58 -10.08
N ASP A 66 -12.86 -5.46 -10.64
CA ASP A 66 -13.54 -5.38 -11.93
C ASP A 66 -12.50 -5.19 -13.05
#